data_AF-A0A1F3ZDI5-F1
#
_entry.id   AF-A0A1F3ZDI5-F1
#
_cell.length_a   1.000
_cell.length_b   1.000
_cell.length_c   1.000
_cell.angle_alpha   90.00
_cell.angle_beta   90.00
_cell.angle_gamma   90.00
#
_symmetry.space_group_name_H-M   'P 1'
#
loop_
_entity.id
_entity.type
_entity.pdbx_description
1 polymer ?
#
loop_
_entity_poly.entity_id
_entity_poly.type
_entity_poly.pdbx_seq_one_letter_code
_entity_poly.pdbx_strand_id
1 'polypeptide(L)'
;MSIPVTEHKRFWVGKYEIVARPIPHSTHMLRYTVFLGGTRIGALASMPSESDCLFLEKPPAVPPLKLYSTGYRPGRPKNGSRPPAAAAEKAPPPPSEDLPDGLPLPDPRNPEER
;
A
#
# COMPACT_ATOMS: atom_id res chain seq x y z
N MET A 1 -28.82 2.62 -1.61
CA MET A 1 -27.49 2.14 -1.16
C MET A 1 -27.46 0.63 -1.33
N SER A 2 -26.68 0.10 -2.28
CA SER A 2 -26.51 -1.35 -2.48
C SER A 2 -25.26 -1.83 -1.76
N ILE A 3 -25.36 -2.97 -1.07
CA ILE A 3 -24.24 -3.56 -0.33
C ILE A 3 -23.21 -4.10 -1.35
N PRO A 4 -21.91 -3.73 -1.26
CA PRO A 4 -20.90 -4.26 -2.15
C PRO A 4 -20.71 -5.77 -1.90
N VAL A 5 -20.90 -6.57 -2.94
CA VAL A 5 -20.76 -8.01 -2.86
C VAL A 5 -19.29 -8.35 -3.08
N THR A 6 -18.63 -8.88 -2.06
CA THR A 6 -17.25 -9.35 -2.17
C THR A 6 -17.18 -10.51 -3.16
N GLU A 7 -16.18 -10.50 -4.05
CA GLU A 7 -16.01 -11.55 -5.05
C GLU A 7 -15.80 -12.94 -4.43
N HIS A 8 -16.22 -13.96 -5.16
CA HIS A 8 -16.04 -15.36 -4.82
C HIS A 8 -14.55 -15.73 -4.71
N LYS A 9 -14.17 -16.42 -3.62
CA LYS A 9 -12.77 -16.81 -3.36
C LYS A 9 -12.62 -18.32 -3.28
N ARG A 10 -11.49 -18.84 -3.77
CA ARG A 10 -11.10 -20.25 -3.64
C ARG A 10 -9.78 -20.35 -2.89
N PHE A 11 -9.71 -21.30 -1.98
CA PHE A 11 -8.54 -21.59 -1.16
C PHE A 11 -8.19 -23.07 -1.26
N TRP A 12 -6.90 -23.37 -1.23
CA TRP A 12 -6.38 -24.72 -1.14
C TRP A 12 -5.73 -24.91 0.22
N VAL A 13 -6.21 -25.90 0.99
CA VAL A 13 -5.66 -26.26 2.30
C VAL A 13 -5.27 -27.72 2.25
N GLY A 14 -4.01 -27.97 1.88
CA GLY A 14 -3.51 -29.32 1.60
C GLY A 14 -4.32 -30.00 0.50
N LYS A 15 -4.97 -31.12 0.84
CA LYS A 15 -5.84 -31.90 -0.07
C LYS A 15 -7.26 -31.34 -0.21
N TYR A 16 -7.63 -30.36 0.61
CA TYR A 16 -8.97 -29.79 0.64
C TYR A 16 -9.05 -28.55 -0.24
N GLU A 17 -10.08 -28.49 -1.07
CA GLU A 17 -10.47 -27.30 -1.81
C GLU A 17 -11.61 -26.61 -1.05
N ILE A 18 -11.42 -25.34 -0.71
CA ILE A 18 -12.38 -24.54 0.03
C ILE A 18 -12.89 -23.43 -0.88
N VAL A 19 -14.19 -23.43 -1.11
CA VAL A 19 -14.88 -22.48 -1.99
C VAL A 19 -15.72 -21.56 -1.11
N ALA A 20 -15.36 -20.28 -1.08
CA ALA A 20 -16.01 -19.25 -0.27
C ALA A 20 -16.91 -18.36 -1.14
N ARG A 21 -18.21 -18.43 -0.90
CA ARG A 21 -19.22 -17.62 -1.60
C ARG A 21 -19.79 -16.53 -0.70
N PRO A 22 -19.97 -15.30 -1.19
CA PRO A 22 -20.70 -14.28 -0.45
C PRO A 22 -22.14 -14.71 -0.19
N ILE A 23 -22.63 -14.43 1.02
CA ILE A 23 -24.05 -14.62 1.35
C ILE A 23 -24.82 -13.41 0.80
N PRO A 24 -25.92 -13.62 0.06
CA PRO A 24 -26.70 -12.51 -0.48
C PRO A 24 -27.20 -11.61 0.66
N HIS A 25 -27.16 -10.30 0.45
CA HIS A 25 -27.53 -9.27 1.44
C HIS A 25 -26.57 -9.14 2.63
N SER A 26 -25.42 -9.82 2.62
CA SER A 26 -24.36 -9.63 3.60
C SER A 26 -23.10 -9.06 2.95
N THR A 27 -22.50 -8.06 3.58
CA THR A 27 -21.28 -7.41 3.11
C THR A 27 -20.04 -8.28 3.37
N HIS A 28 -20.00 -8.95 4.53
CA HIS A 28 -18.80 -9.59 5.06
C HIS A 28 -18.94 -11.11 5.24
N MET A 29 -20.17 -11.65 5.30
CA MET A 29 -20.34 -13.08 5.55
C MET A 29 -20.10 -13.93 4.30
N LEU A 30 -19.33 -15.00 4.50
CA LEU A 30 -19.01 -15.98 3.47
C LEU A 30 -19.53 -17.36 3.88
N ARG A 31 -20.07 -18.08 2.90
CA ARG A 31 -20.40 -19.49 2.97
C ARG A 31 -19.24 -20.29 2.40
N TYR A 32 -18.53 -21.00 3.26
CA TYR A 32 -17.45 -21.90 2.92
C TYR A 32 -18.02 -23.28 2.61
N THR A 33 -17.64 -23.84 1.46
CA THR A 33 -17.91 -25.22 1.09
C THR A 33 -16.59 -25.94 0.90
N VAL A 34 -16.43 -27.09 1.57
CA VAL A 34 -15.18 -27.86 1.61
C VAL A 34 -15.33 -29.09 0.72
N PHE A 35 -14.37 -29.28 -0.17
CA PHE A 35 -14.29 -30.39 -1.10
C PHE A 35 -12.99 -31.19 -0.89
N LEU A 36 -13.05 -32.49 -1.14
CA LEU A 36 -11.89 -33.39 -1.24
C LEU A 36 -12.05 -34.18 -2.53
N GLY A 37 -11.11 -34.02 -3.47
CA GLY A 37 -11.17 -34.71 -4.77
C GLY A 37 -12.50 -34.49 -5.50
N GLY A 38 -13.05 -33.27 -5.46
CA GLY A 38 -14.33 -32.92 -6.09
C GLY A 38 -15.59 -33.32 -5.31
N THR A 39 -15.47 -34.08 -4.21
CA THR A 39 -16.61 -34.46 -3.38
C THR A 39 -16.80 -33.47 -2.24
N ARG A 40 -18.01 -32.93 -2.07
CA ARG A 40 -18.33 -32.01 -0.97
C ARG A 40 -18.40 -32.77 0.36
N ILE A 41 -17.57 -32.38 1.32
CA ILE A 41 -17.55 -32.99 2.67
C ILE A 41 -18.28 -32.10 3.68
N GLY A 42 -18.24 -30.78 3.52
CA GLY A 42 -18.76 -29.88 4.53
C GLY A 42 -19.20 -28.52 3.99
N ALA A 43 -19.97 -27.81 4.82
CA ALA A 43 -20.25 -26.41 4.61
C ALA A 43 -20.35 -25.67 5.95
N LEU A 44 -19.87 -24.44 5.98
CA LEU A 44 -19.91 -23.55 7.13
C LEU A 44 -20.28 -22.14 6.65
N ALA A 45 -21.07 -21.42 7.42
CA ALA A 45 -21.31 -19.99 7.21
C ALA A 45 -20.56 -19.20 8.28
N SER A 46 -19.79 -18.19 7.90
CA SER A 46 -19.14 -17.31 8.88
C SER A 46 -20.19 -16.49 9.62
N MET A 47 -20.00 -16.33 10.93
CA MET A 47 -20.74 -15.33 11.71
C MET A 47 -20.14 -13.94 11.49
N PRO A 48 -20.93 -12.86 11.56
CA PRO A 48 -20.39 -11.51 11.60
C PRO A 48 -19.52 -11.36 12.86
N SER A 49 -18.33 -10.80 12.69
CA SER A 49 -17.41 -10.45 13.78
C SER A 49 -17.72 -9.05 14.32
N GLU A 50 -17.24 -8.74 15.53
CA GLU A 50 -17.34 -7.37 16.09
C GLU A 50 -16.68 -6.34 15.16
N SER A 51 -15.57 -6.70 14.51
CA SER A 51 -14.91 -5.84 13.51
C SER A 51 -15.80 -5.53 12.31
N ASP A 52 -16.65 -6.46 11.89
CA ASP A 52 -17.58 -6.21 10.77
C ASP A 52 -18.67 -5.19 11.17
N CYS A 53 -19.14 -5.25 12.42
CA CYS A 53 -20.08 -4.27 12.96
C CYS A 53 -19.43 -2.89 13.10
N LEU A 54 -18.21 -2.83 13.66
CA LEU A 54 -17.45 -1.58 13.79
C LEU A 54 -17.17 -0.92 12.44
N PHE A 55 -16.91 -1.72 11.40
CA PHE A 55 -16.72 -1.19 10.04
C PHE A 55 -17.98 -0.53 9.48
N LEU A 56 -19.17 -1.07 9.79
CA LEU A 56 -20.45 -0.50 9.38
C LEU A 56 -20.82 0.76 10.18
N GLU A 57 -20.56 0.77 11.48
CA GLU A 57 -20.90 1.89 12.37
C GLU A 57 -19.90 3.05 12.24
N LYS A 58 -18.61 2.74 12.14
CA LYS A 58 -17.51 3.69 12.11
C LYS A 58 -16.48 3.26 11.06
N PRO A 59 -16.79 3.45 9.76
CA PRO A 59 -15.88 3.07 8.70
C PRO A 59 -14.52 3.78 8.87
N PRO A 60 -13.40 3.09 8.63
CA PRO A 60 -12.08 3.68 8.76
C PRO A 60 -11.95 4.87 7.80
N ALA A 61 -11.28 5.94 8.26
CA ALA A 61 -11.08 7.13 7.45
C ALA A 61 -10.26 6.77 6.21
N VAL A 62 -10.91 6.78 5.04
CA VAL A 62 -10.23 6.56 3.76
C VAL A 62 -9.37 7.81 3.50
N PRO A 63 -8.06 7.66 3.24
CA PRO A 63 -7.22 8.81 2.92
C PRO A 63 -7.78 9.53 1.69
N PRO A 64 -7.73 10.87 1.66
CA PRO A 64 -8.29 11.63 0.55
C PRO A 64 -7.62 11.23 -0.76
N LEU A 65 -8.44 10.93 -1.76
CA LEU A 65 -7.97 10.62 -3.11
C LEU A 65 -7.23 11.86 -3.68
N LYS A 66 -5.90 11.79 -3.75
CA LYS A 66 -5.11 12.81 -4.46
C LYS A 66 -5.31 12.59 -5.96
N LEU A 67 -6.30 13.29 -6.53
CA LEU A 67 -6.66 13.20 -7.95
C LEU A 67 -5.46 13.37 -8.88
N TYR A 68 -4.51 14.23 -8.52
CA TYR A 68 -3.28 14.44 -9.29
C TYR A 68 -2.11 14.70 -8.32
N SER A 69 -1.05 13.89 -8.40
CA SER A 69 0.22 14.16 -7.73
C SER A 69 1.15 14.83 -8.74
N THR A 70 1.16 16.16 -8.77
CA THR A 70 2.25 16.89 -9.42
C THR A 70 3.47 16.81 -8.50
N GLY A 71 4.21 15.71 -8.60
CA GLY A 71 5.51 15.60 -7.94
C GLY A 71 6.44 16.67 -8.50
N TYR A 72 6.71 17.70 -7.71
CA TYR A 72 7.85 18.57 -7.97
C TYR A 72 9.10 17.71 -7.84
N ARG A 73 9.71 17.36 -8.97
CA ARG A 73 11.03 16.72 -8.99
C ARG A 73 12.06 17.81 -8.71
N PRO A 74 12.91 17.69 -7.67
CA PRO A 74 14.03 18.59 -7.47
C PRO A 74 14.83 18.69 -8.77
N GLY A 75 14.94 19.90 -9.34
CA GLY A 75 15.59 20.16 -10.62
C GLY A 75 14.65 20.43 -11.81
N ARG A 76 13.34 20.19 -11.70
CA ARG A 76 12.38 20.63 -12.73
C ARG A 76 11.91 22.05 -12.44
N PRO A 77 12.22 23.06 -13.27
CA PRO A 77 11.71 24.41 -13.07
C PRO A 77 10.18 24.38 -13.04
N LYS A 78 9.56 25.03 -12.05
CA LYS A 78 8.09 25.11 -11.93
C LYS A 78 7.53 25.73 -13.22
N ASN A 79 6.40 25.23 -13.73
CA ASN A 79 5.76 25.82 -14.92
C ASN A 79 5.57 27.33 -14.70
N GLY A 80 6.16 28.16 -15.58
CA GLY A 80 6.18 29.62 -15.46
C GLY A 80 7.43 30.22 -14.80
N SER A 81 8.40 29.40 -14.36
CA SER A 81 9.70 29.92 -13.92
C SER A 81 10.53 30.37 -15.12
N ARG A 82 11.13 31.57 -15.01
CA ARG A 82 12.09 32.05 -16.01
C ARG A 82 13.34 31.16 -15.93
N PRO A 83 13.91 30.74 -17.08
CA PRO A 83 15.21 30.05 -17.07
C PRO A 83 16.23 30.92 -16.33
N PRO A 84 17.15 30.34 -15.54
CA PRO A 84 18.19 31.11 -14.89
C PRO A 84 18.94 31.87 -15.98
N ALA A 85 18.93 33.20 -15.87
CA ALA A 85 19.66 34.06 -16.78
C ALA A 85 21.14 33.65 -16.73
N ALA A 86 21.76 33.49 -17.89
CA ALA A 86 23.20 33.28 -17.99
C ALA A 86 23.90 34.38 -17.18
N ALA A 87 24.78 33.95 -16.27
CA ALA A 87 25.42 34.78 -15.28
C ALA A 87 26.04 36.05 -15.88
N ALA A 88 25.61 37.21 -15.36
CA ALA A 88 26.32 38.46 -15.50
C ALA A 88 26.82 38.88 -14.10
N GLU A 89 28.13 38.69 -13.93
CA GLU A 89 29.06 39.43 -13.09
C GLU A 89 29.06 39.27 -11.55
N LYS A 90 30.10 38.54 -11.11
CA LYS A 90 30.92 38.70 -9.90
C LYS A 90 30.21 38.73 -8.53
N ALA A 91 30.06 37.53 -7.96
CA ALA A 91 30.35 37.33 -6.54
C ALA A 91 31.58 36.41 -6.42
N PRO A 92 32.56 36.68 -5.53
CA PRO A 92 33.61 35.71 -5.25
C PRO A 92 32.98 34.45 -4.65
N PRO A 93 33.50 33.24 -4.96
CA PRO A 93 33.01 32.03 -4.33
C PRO A 93 33.19 32.13 -2.80
N PRO A 94 32.22 31.67 -1.99
CA PRO A 94 32.47 31.51 -0.57
C PRO A 94 33.65 30.55 -0.38
N PRO A 95 34.50 30.75 0.64
CA PRO A 95 35.60 29.82 0.91
C PRO A 95 35.02 28.42 1.11
N SER A 96 35.55 27.45 0.36
CA SER A 96 35.31 26.04 0.64
C SER A 96 35.89 25.77 2.02
N GLU A 97 35.03 25.59 3.02
CA GLU A 97 35.46 24.85 4.20
C GLU A 97 35.66 23.40 3.72
N ASP A 98 36.92 23.02 3.52
CA ASP A 98 37.32 21.65 3.34
C ASP A 98 36.74 20.85 4.53
N LEU A 99 35.70 20.06 4.27
CA LEU A 99 35.30 19.03 5.22
C LEU A 99 36.53 18.15 5.44
N PRO A 100 36.93 17.85 6.69
CA PRO A 100 38.07 16.98 6.93
C PRO A 100 37.81 15.63 6.24
N ASP A 101 38.76 15.23 5.39
CA ASP A 101 38.76 13.91 4.77
C ASP A 101 38.78 12.84 5.87
N GLY A 102 37.73 12.04 5.92
CA GLY A 102 37.71 10.81 6.70
C GLY A 102 36.72 10.78 7.85
N LEU A 103 35.42 10.75 7.54
CA LEU A 103 34.49 9.97 8.34
C LEU A 103 34.14 8.71 7.54
N PRO A 104 34.51 7.50 8.02
CA PRO A 104 34.14 6.28 7.33
C PRO A 104 32.62 6.13 7.41
N LEU A 105 31.96 6.32 6.26
CA LEU A 105 30.57 5.91 6.10
C LEU A 105 30.54 4.38 6.07
N PRO A 106 29.74 3.71 6.92
CA PRO A 106 29.69 2.25 6.92
C PRO A 106 29.18 1.76 5.55
N ASP A 107 29.97 0.88 4.91
CA ASP A 107 29.58 0.25 3.65
C ASP A 107 28.41 -0.71 3.93
N PRO A 108 27.21 -0.49 3.35
CA PRO A 108 26.02 -1.30 3.65
C PRO A 108 26.14 -2.77 3.19
N ARG A 109 27.27 -3.15 2.60
CA ARG A 109 27.53 -4.50 2.10
C ARG A 109 28.30 -5.39 3.06
N ASN A 110 28.74 -4.89 4.23
CA ASN A 110 29.45 -5.71 5.21
C ASN A 110 28.84 -5.56 6.63
N PRO A 111 28.06 -6.53 7.12
CA PRO A 111 27.26 -6.39 8.34
C PRO A 111 27.99 -6.76 9.65
N GLU A 112 29.30 -7.06 9.66
CA GLU A 112 29.97 -7.67 10.83
C GLU A 112 30.65 -6.71 11.84
N GLU A 113 30.66 -5.38 11.62
CA GLU A 113 31.20 -4.42 12.61
C GLU A 113 30.11 -3.65 13.35
N ARG A 114 29.21 -4.36 14.05
CA ARG A 114 28.18 -3.74 14.90
C ARG A 114 28.25 -4.22 16.34
#